data_AF-A0A917LYE9-F1
#
_entry.id   AF-A0A917LYE9-F1
#
_cell.length_a   1.000
_cell.length_b   1.000
_cell.length_c   1.000
_cell.angle_alpha   90.00
_cell.angle_beta   90.00
_cell.angle_gamma   90.00
#
_symmetry.space_group_name_H-M   'P 1'
#
loop_
_entity.id
_entity.type
_entity.pdbx_description
1 polymer ?
#
loop_
_entity_poly.entity_id
_entity_poly.type
_entity_poly.pdbx_seq_one_letter_code
_entity_poly.pdbx_strand_id
1 'polypeptide(L)' 'MTEFEAQVLADLSVLKSQMQQVMGIGQPGRLTQLEERVERHERSVQRMRGLFTAAGGLVTVAQVVVDYFRR' A
#
# COMPACT_ATOMS: atom_id res chain seq x y z
N MET A 1 -20.43 -34.53 -23.16
CA MET A 1 -19.30 -33.89 -22.48
C MET A 1 -18.21 -34.92 -22.31
N THR A 2 -16.99 -34.58 -22.69
CA THR A 2 -15.82 -35.44 -22.46
C THR A 2 -15.36 -35.33 -21.00
N GLU A 3 -14.60 -36.32 -20.50
CA GLU A 3 -14.03 -36.31 -19.14
C GLU A 3 -13.11 -35.10 -18.92
N PHE A 4 -12.33 -34.76 -19.97
CA PHE A 4 -11.49 -33.56 -19.99
C PHE A 4 -12.31 -32.27 -19.83
N GLU A 5 -13.40 -32.12 -20.58
CA GLU A 5 -14.28 -30.93 -20.45
C GLU A 5 -14.88 -30.82 -19.05
N ALA A 6 -15.24 -31.94 -18.43
CA ALA A 6 -15.78 -31.96 -17.08
C ALA A 6 -14.74 -31.52 -16.04
N GLN A 7 -13.50 -31.97 -16.18
CA GLN A 7 -12.40 -31.58 -15.31
C GLN A 7 -12.04 -30.09 -15.45
N VAL A 8 -11.94 -29.59 -16.69
CA VAL A 8 -11.61 -28.18 -16.94
C VAL A 8 -12.70 -27.25 -16.39
N LEU A 9 -13.97 -27.62 -16.51
CA LEU A 9 -15.06 -26.84 -15.93
C LEU A 9 -15.03 -26.84 -14.40
N ALA A 10 -14.71 -27.98 -13.78
CA ALA A 10 -14.52 -28.05 -12.33
C ALA A 10 -13.39 -27.11 -11.88
N ASP A 11 -12.23 -27.14 -12.54
CA ASP A 11 -11.09 -26.29 -12.20
C ASP A 11 -11.39 -24.80 -12.40
N LEU A 12 -12.03 -24.44 -13.51
CA LEU A 12 -12.46 -23.06 -13.77
C LEU A 12 -13.48 -22.57 -12.75
N SER A 13 -14.38 -23.43 -12.28
CA SER A 13 -15.35 -23.06 -11.24
C SER A 13 -14.67 -22.73 -9.91
N VAL A 14 -13.64 -23.50 -9.54
CA VAL A 14 -12.84 -23.26 -8.34
C VAL A 14 -12.04 -21.98 -8.48
N LEU A 15 -11.37 -21.78 -9.62
CA LEU A 15 -10.61 -20.56 -9.91
C LEU A 15 -11.52 -19.33 -9.85
N LYS A 16 -12.71 -19.39 -10.44
CA LYS A 16 -13.68 -18.30 -10.40
C LYS A 16 -14.08 -17.97 -8.96
N SER A 17 -14.35 -18.97 -8.13
CA SER A 17 -14.67 -18.78 -6.71
C SER A 17 -13.54 -18.10 -5.95
N GLN A 18 -12.29 -18.53 -6.16
CA GLN A 18 -11.12 -17.90 -5.53
C GLN A 18 -10.93 -16.46 -5.98
N MET A 19 -11.06 -16.19 -7.28
CA MET A 19 -10.97 -14.84 -7.84
C MET A 19 -12.05 -13.91 -7.29
N GLN A 20 -13.27 -14.41 -7.07
CA GLN A 20 -14.34 -13.66 -6.43
C GLN A 20 -14.02 -13.27 -4.99
N GLN A 21 -13.30 -14.10 -4.23
CA GLN A 21 -12.85 -13.75 -2.87
C GLN A 21 -11.75 -12.68 -2.88
N VAL A 22 -10.87 -12.71 -3.88
CA VAL A 22 -9.75 -11.77 -4.01
C VAL A 22 -10.25 -10.40 -4.49
N MET A 23 -11.03 -10.38 -5.57
CA MET A 23 -11.53 -9.15 -6.19
C MET A 23 -12.77 -8.58 -5.51
N GLY A 24 -13.60 -9.44 -4.90
CA GLY A 24 -14.92 -9.08 -4.41
C GLY A 24 -16.01 -9.20 -5.48
N ILE A 25 -17.26 -9.36 -5.04
CA ILE A 25 -18.45 -9.51 -5.88
C ILE A 25 -19.52 -8.48 -5.50
N GLY A 26 -19.14 -7.21 -5.48
CA GLY A 26 -19.97 -6.10 -4.98
C GLY A 26 -19.78 -5.79 -3.49
N GLN A 27 -18.97 -6.59 -2.79
CA GLN A 27 -18.41 -6.30 -1.47
C GLN A 27 -16.88 -6.27 -1.58
N PRO A 28 -16.18 -5.47 -0.76
CA PRO A 28 -14.73 -5.33 -0.84
C PRO A 28 -14.03 -6.68 -0.64
N GLY A 29 -13.26 -7.09 -1.66
CA GLY A 29 -12.45 -8.30 -1.62
C GLY A 29 -11.20 -8.14 -0.76
N ARG A 30 -10.37 -9.18 -0.71
CA ARG A 30 -9.10 -9.15 0.02
C ARG A 30 -8.13 -8.08 -0.52
N LEU A 31 -8.15 -7.79 -1.82
CA LEU A 31 -7.33 -6.73 -2.41
C LEU A 31 -7.72 -5.35 -1.88
N THR A 32 -9.01 -5.04 -1.83
CA THR A 32 -9.49 -3.76 -1.30
C THR A 32 -9.09 -3.55 0.17
N GLN A 33 -9.10 -4.62 0.98
CA GLN A 33 -8.62 -4.56 2.36
C GLN A 33 -7.11 -4.28 2.45
N LEU A 34 -6.33 -4.81 1.50
CA LEU A 34 -4.89 -4.53 1.44
C LEU A 34 -4.62 -3.11 0.97
N GLU A 35 -5.31 -2.64 -0.06
CA GLU A 35 -5.23 -1.26 -0.54
C GLU A 35 -5.54 -0.27 0.59
N GLU A 36 -6.61 -0.49 1.36
CA GLU A 36 -6.97 0.37 2.48
C GLU A 36 -5.89 0.38 3.58
N ARG A 37 -5.29 -0.79 3.87
CA ARG A 37 -4.18 -0.88 4.82
C ARG A 37 -2.93 -0.15 4.33
N VAL A 38 -2.60 -0.29 3.04
CA VAL A 38 -1.47 0.38 2.41
C VAL A 38 -1.69 1.88 2.43
N GLU A 39 -2.88 2.35 2.07
CA GLU A 39 -3.21 3.78 2.06
C GLU A 39 -3.10 4.41 3.46
N ARG A 40 -3.58 3.71 4.50
CA ARG A 40 -3.37 4.16 5.90
C ARG A 40 -1.89 4.23 6.26
N HIS A 41 -1.10 3.26 5.82
CA HIS A 41 0.34 3.23 6.09
C HIS A 41 1.07 4.37 5.36
N GLU A 42 0.72 4.63 4.10
CA GLU A 42 1.29 5.70 3.30
C GLU A 42 1.03 7.07 3.92
N ARG A 43 -0.20 7.34 4.35
CA ARG A 43 -0.53 8.60 5.06
C ARG A 43 0.28 8.77 6.34
N SER A 44 0.49 7.69 7.10
CA SER A 44 1.31 7.74 8.31
C SER A 44 2.77 8.05 8.00
N VAL A 45 3.34 7.36 7.01
CA VAL A 45 4.72 7.56 6.56
C VAL A 45 4.89 8.97 5.99
N GLN A 46 3.93 9.48 5.24
CA GLN A 46 3.97 10.83 4.66
C GLN A 46 4.01 11.91 5.74
N ARG A 47 3.20 11.80 6.80
CA ARG A 47 3.24 12.74 7.93
C ARG A 47 4.58 12.70 8.68
N MET A 48 5.10 11.49 8.92
CA MET A 48 6.43 11.34 9.53
C MET A 48 7.51 12.00 8.68
N ARG A 49 7.51 11.78 7.36
CA ARG A 49 8.45 12.44 6.44
C ARG A 49 8.38 13.95 6.56
N GLY A 50 7.18 14.54 6.54
CA GLY A 50 7.02 15.99 6.70
C GLY A 50 7.63 16.53 8.01
N LEU A 51 7.43 15.82 9.13
CA LEU A 51 8.01 16.20 10.42
C LEU A 51 9.55 16.11 10.41
N PHE A 52 10.10 15.01 9.89
CA PHE A 52 11.55 14.83 9.80
C PHE A 52 12.20 15.87 8.88
N THR A 53 11.57 16.19 7.75
CA THR A 53 12.07 17.23 6.84
C THR A 53 12.06 18.61 7.51
N ALA A 54 10.98 18.96 8.22
CA ALA A 54 10.91 20.23 8.95
C ALA A 54 11.97 20.32 10.06
N ALA A 55 12.09 19.28 10.88
CA ALA A 55 13.08 19.21 11.95
C ALA A 55 14.52 19.26 11.40
N GLY A 56 14.80 18.48 10.35
CA GLY A 56 16.08 18.50 9.65
C GLY A 56 16.41 19.88 9.08
N GLY A 57 15.43 20.55 8.45
CA GLY A 57 15.60 21.91 7.94
C GLY A 57 15.94 22.92 9.04
N LEU A 58 15.26 22.86 10.19
CA LEU A 58 15.57 23.72 11.34
C LEU A 58 17.00 23.48 11.85
N VAL A 59 17.42 22.22 11.94
CA VAL A 59 18.79 21.87 12.33
C VAL A 59 19.79 22.43 11.31
N THR A 60 19.53 22.30 10.00
CA THR A 60 20.40 22.86 8.96
C THR A 60 20.50 24.38 9.06
N VAL A 61 19.39 25.10 9.27
CA VAL A 61 19.41 26.56 9.44
C VAL A 61 20.21 26.95 10.69
N ALA A 62 20.02 26.25 11.80
CA ALA A 62 20.78 26.50 13.03
C ALA A 62 22.29 26.31 12.81
N GLN A 63 22.70 25.26 12.08
CA GLN A 63 24.11 25.03 11.72
C GLN A 63 24.65 26.17 10.85
N VAL A 64 23.91 26.60 9.81
CA VAL A 64 24.31 27.71 8.94
C VAL A 64 24.51 29.01 9.73
N VAL A 65 23.61 29.32 10.68
CA VAL A 65 23.73 30.51 11.53
C VAL A 65 24.97 30.44 12.41
N VAL A 66 25.21 29.30 13.07
CA VAL A 66 26.41 29.10 13.90
C VAL A 66 27.69 29.25 13.07
N ASP A 67 27.72 28.67 11.87
CA ASP A 67 28.88 28.77 10.97
C ASP A 67 29.09 30.19 10.45
N TYR A 68 28.02 30.95 10.22
CA TYR A 68 28.10 32.37 9.83
C TYR A 68 28.70 33.24 10.94
N PHE A 69 28.29 33.04 12.20
CA PHE A 69 28.81 33.79 13.34
C PHE A 69 30.23 33.37 13.77
N ARG A 70 30.66 32.16 13.40
CA ARG A 70 32.04 31.68 13.66
C ARG A 70 33.06 32.14 12.62
N ARG A 71 32.62 32.73 11.50
CA ARG A 71 33.47 33.18 10.40
C ARG A 71 33.72 34.67 10.49
#